data_AF-A0A6L8Q9B0-F1
#
_entry.id   AF-A0A6L8Q9B0-F1
#
_cell.length_a   1.000
_cell.length_b   1.000
_cell.length_c   1.000
_cell.angle_alpha   90.00
_cell.angle_beta   90.00
_cell.angle_gamma   90.00
#
_symmetry.space_group_name_H-M   'P 1'
#
loop_
_entity.id
_entity.type
_entity.pdbx_description
1 polymer ?
#
loop_
_entity_poly.entity_id
_entity_poly.type
_entity_poly.pdbx_seq_one_letter_code
_entity_poly.pdbx_strand_id
1 'polypeptide(L)'
;MMNSNDPELYHNLPEDHAIDSHETINNLNRRSTDKLINNNLKRGRRFSDQTRNIIDKILSSNNITQSIFSITNDLKNIFECERVSLFAVDRKKRQVYTKNFENEQFDEIRLDISAKNLAGFVAA
;
A
#
# COMPACT_ATOMS: atom_id res chain seq x y z
N MET A 1 -48.41 -1.95 69.45
CA MET A 1 -49.80 -2.45 69.41
C MET A 1 -50.01 -3.11 68.06
N MET A 2 -50.30 -4.40 68.05
CA MET A 2 -50.69 -5.19 66.88
C MET A 2 -52.19 -5.04 66.60
N ASN A 3 -52.58 -5.07 65.32
CA ASN A 3 -53.86 -5.54 64.77
C ASN A 3 -53.50 -6.12 63.38
N SER A 4 -53.52 -7.43 63.12
CA SER A 4 -54.62 -8.40 62.99
C SER A 4 -55.23 -8.43 61.57
N ASN A 5 -54.78 -9.44 60.80
CA ASN A 5 -55.45 -10.32 59.83
C ASN A 5 -56.45 -9.76 58.80
N ASP A 6 -56.15 -10.03 57.51
CA ASP A 6 -57.04 -10.78 56.61
C ASP A 6 -56.22 -11.55 55.53
N PRO A 7 -56.49 -12.86 55.30
CA PRO A 7 -55.90 -13.66 54.23
C PRO A 7 -56.89 -13.96 53.07
N GLU A 8 -56.36 -14.48 51.96
CA GLU A 8 -57.01 -15.00 50.74
C GLU A 8 -57.26 -13.97 49.61
N LEU A 9 -57.03 -14.21 48.30
CA LEU A 9 -56.63 -15.40 47.54
C LEU A 9 -56.16 -15.00 46.11
N TYR A 10 -55.18 -15.76 45.57
CA TYR A 10 -54.71 -15.96 44.18
C TYR A 10 -55.07 -14.99 43.02
N HIS A 11 -54.04 -14.49 42.31
CA HIS A 11 -53.73 -14.99 40.94
C HIS A 11 -52.43 -14.40 40.34
N ASN A 12 -51.58 -15.30 39.82
CA ASN A 12 -50.65 -15.17 38.69
C ASN A 12 -49.26 -14.53 38.92
N LEU A 13 -48.28 -15.39 39.20
CA LEU A 13 -46.89 -15.25 38.75
C LEU A 13 -46.71 -16.12 37.48
N PRO A 14 -46.11 -15.56 36.42
CA PRO A 14 -44.90 -16.14 35.83
C PRO A 14 -43.88 -15.02 35.52
N GLU A 15 -42.58 -15.20 35.40
CA GLU A 15 -41.60 -16.28 35.54
C GLU A 15 -40.25 -15.53 35.63
N ASP A 16 -39.27 -16.07 36.35
CA ASP A 16 -37.93 -15.51 36.45
C ASP A 16 -37.27 -15.42 35.07
N HIS A 17 -37.04 -14.20 34.59
CA HIS A 17 -36.04 -13.92 33.57
C HIS A 17 -34.88 -13.18 34.21
N ALA A 18 -33.86 -13.97 34.58
CA ALA A 18 -32.53 -13.48 34.89
C ALA A 18 -32.03 -12.58 33.75
N ILE A 19 -31.81 -11.30 34.07
CA ILE A 19 -31.14 -10.36 33.17
C ILE A 19 -29.66 -10.76 33.15
N ASP A 20 -29.21 -11.33 32.05
CA ASP A 20 -27.80 -11.64 31.80
C ASP A 20 -27.00 -10.34 31.70
N SER A 21 -26.03 -10.22 32.61
CA SER A 21 -25.20 -9.06 32.80
C SER A 21 -23.93 -9.16 31.96
N HIS A 22 -23.99 -8.94 30.64
CA HIS A 22 -22.80 -8.70 29.83
C HIS A 22 -23.10 -7.90 28.54
N GLU A 23 -23.26 -6.58 28.65
CA GLU A 23 -22.82 -5.67 27.57
C GLU A 23 -22.58 -4.25 28.10
N THR A 24 -21.38 -4.04 28.65
CA THR A 24 -20.93 -2.71 29.08
C THR A 24 -20.68 -1.84 27.85
N ILE A 25 -21.55 -0.85 27.72
CA ILE A 25 -21.47 0.37 26.90
C ILE A 25 -20.02 0.87 26.72
N ASN A 26 -19.56 0.95 25.47
CA ASN A 26 -18.37 1.73 25.09
C ASN A 26 -18.50 2.29 23.66
N ASN A 27 -19.19 3.44 23.52
CA ASN A 27 -19.31 4.17 22.25
C ASN A 27 -19.13 5.68 22.40
N LEU A 28 -18.15 6.12 23.19
CA LEU A 28 -17.65 7.50 23.14
C LEU A 28 -16.11 7.51 23.17
N ASN A 29 -15.45 7.26 22.03
CA ASN A 29 -14.12 7.83 21.73
C ASN A 29 -13.53 7.49 20.34
N ARG A 30 -14.35 7.19 19.33
CA ARG A 30 -13.84 6.83 17.98
C ARG A 30 -13.23 8.02 17.20
N ARG A 31 -13.55 9.27 17.55
CA ARG A 31 -13.03 10.46 16.83
C ARG A 31 -11.61 10.88 17.25
N SER A 32 -11.20 10.53 18.47
CA SER A 32 -9.86 10.85 18.99
C SER A 32 -8.79 9.87 18.50
N THR A 33 -9.19 8.63 18.22
CA THR A 33 -8.33 7.56 17.68
C THR A 33 -8.00 7.77 16.19
N ASP A 34 -8.94 8.28 15.40
CA ASP A 34 -8.70 8.55 13.96
C ASP A 34 -7.64 9.65 13.74
N LYS A 35 -7.60 10.64 14.65
CA LYS A 35 -6.62 11.73 14.59
C LYS A 35 -5.22 11.28 14.99
N LEU A 36 -5.10 10.25 15.84
CA LEU A 36 -3.82 9.68 16.26
C LEU A 36 -3.23 8.73 15.19
N ILE A 37 -4.09 8.05 14.43
CA ILE A 37 -3.69 7.19 13.30
C ILE A 37 -3.10 8.03 12.16
N ASN A 38 -3.74 9.16 11.82
CA ASN A 38 -3.25 10.05 10.76
C ASN A 38 -1.87 10.69 11.06
N ASN A 39 -1.52 10.87 12.33
CA ASN A 39 -0.24 11.49 12.70
C ASN A 39 0.95 10.50 12.71
N ASN A 40 0.69 9.18 12.76
CA ASN A 40 1.74 8.15 12.74
C ASN A 40 2.11 7.66 11.33
N LEU A 41 1.29 7.99 10.31
CA LEU A 41 1.56 7.67 8.89
C LEU A 41 2.66 8.54 8.25
N LYS A 42 3.23 9.49 9.01
CA LYS A 42 4.37 10.33 8.58
C LYS A 42 5.72 9.91 9.15
N ARG A 43 5.82 8.72 9.76
CA ARG A 43 7.14 8.09 9.92
C ARG A 43 7.55 7.62 8.53
N GLY A 44 8.53 8.29 7.92
CA GLY A 44 8.99 8.03 6.56
C GLY A 44 8.99 6.52 6.28
N ARG A 45 8.20 6.09 5.30
CA ARG A 45 8.14 4.68 4.89
C ARG A 45 9.58 4.20 4.78
N ARG A 46 9.94 3.14 5.51
CA ARG A 46 11.32 2.63 5.45
C ARG A 46 11.61 2.37 3.98
N PHE A 47 12.81 2.71 3.51
CA PHE A 47 13.21 2.47 2.12
C PHE A 47 12.91 1.02 1.69
N SER A 48 13.07 0.06 2.62
CA SER A 48 12.66 -1.34 2.48
C SER A 48 11.22 -1.56 2.04
N ASP A 49 10.28 -0.73 2.49
CA ASP A 49 8.85 -0.86 2.19
C ASP A 49 8.53 -0.33 0.79
N GLN A 50 9.25 0.70 0.33
CA GLN A 50 9.13 1.21 -1.04
C GLN A 50 9.70 0.20 -2.04
N THR A 51 10.84 -0.42 -1.74
CA THR A 51 11.44 -1.44 -2.62
C THR A 51 10.59 -2.70 -2.73
N ARG A 52 9.92 -3.15 -1.64
CA ARG A 52 9.02 -4.31 -1.68
C ARG A 52 7.92 -4.14 -2.72
N ASN A 53 7.27 -2.98 -2.77
CA ASN A 53 6.21 -2.73 -3.75
C ASN A 53 6.71 -2.87 -5.20
N ILE A 54 7.95 -2.43 -5.48
CA ILE A 54 8.56 -2.59 -6.81
C ILE A 54 8.81 -4.08 -7.11
N ILE A 55 9.35 -4.82 -6.15
CA ILE A 55 9.60 -6.26 -6.29
C ILE A 55 8.29 -7.01 -6.57
N ASP A 56 7.23 -6.73 -5.80
CA ASP A 56 5.95 -7.39 -5.96
C ASP A 56 5.35 -7.13 -7.35
N LYS A 57 5.42 -5.87 -7.84
CA LYS A 57 4.99 -5.50 -9.20
C LYS A 57 5.76 -6.24 -10.29
N ILE A 58 7.06 -6.44 -10.11
CA ILE A 58 7.89 -7.21 -11.05
C ILE A 58 7.43 -8.67 -11.08
N LEU A 59 7.24 -9.27 -9.90
CA LEU A 59 6.90 -10.70 -9.78
C LEU A 59 5.47 -11.02 -10.24
N SER A 60 4.52 -10.10 -10.04
CA SER A 60 3.12 -10.28 -10.46
C SER A 60 2.85 -9.90 -11.92
N SER A 61 3.88 -9.50 -12.67
CA SER A 61 3.74 -8.95 -14.01
C SER A 61 3.41 -10.02 -15.06
N ASN A 62 2.25 -9.91 -15.71
CA ASN A 62 1.92 -10.68 -16.92
C ASN A 62 2.31 -9.96 -18.23
N ASN A 63 2.66 -8.66 -18.16
CA ASN A 63 3.09 -7.86 -19.31
C ASN A 63 4.28 -6.98 -18.91
N ILE A 64 5.45 -7.32 -19.44
CA ILE A 64 6.72 -6.67 -19.09
C ILE A 64 6.72 -5.16 -19.41
N THR A 65 6.08 -4.74 -20.49
CA THR A 65 6.05 -3.32 -20.92
C THR A 65 5.26 -2.46 -19.93
N GLN A 66 4.07 -2.92 -19.54
CA GLN A 66 3.23 -2.22 -18.57
C GLN A 66 3.90 -2.17 -17.20
N SER A 67 4.57 -3.25 -16.81
CA SER A 67 5.27 -3.32 -15.53
C SER A 67 6.49 -2.41 -15.49
N ILE A 68 7.30 -2.35 -16.56
CA ILE A 68 8.42 -1.41 -16.65
C ILE A 68 7.93 0.03 -16.49
N PHE A 69 6.83 0.42 -17.15
CA PHE A 69 6.27 1.76 -17.00
C PHE A 69 5.88 2.07 -15.54
N SER A 70 5.14 1.17 -14.89
CA SER A 70 4.76 1.29 -13.48
C SER A 70 5.99 1.41 -12.56
N ILE A 71 7.02 0.62 -12.81
CA ILE A 71 8.28 0.63 -12.05
C ILE A 71 9.02 1.95 -12.27
N THR A 72 9.11 2.46 -13.50
CA THR A 72 9.82 3.73 -13.77
C THR A 72 9.20 4.91 -13.01
N ASN A 73 7.88 4.93 -12.82
CA ASN A 73 7.21 5.93 -11.99
C ASN A 73 7.53 5.78 -10.51
N ASP A 74 7.57 4.56 -9.99
CA ASP A 74 7.99 4.33 -8.60
C ASP A 74 9.45 4.74 -8.37
N LEU A 75 10.34 4.45 -9.34
CA LEU A 75 11.75 4.85 -9.29
C LEU A 75 11.92 6.37 -9.31
N LYS A 76 11.15 7.10 -10.12
CA LYS A 76 11.13 8.58 -10.11
C LYS A 76 10.86 9.11 -8.70
N ASN A 77 9.89 8.52 -8.00
CA ASN A 77 9.52 8.93 -6.65
C ASN A 77 10.60 8.56 -5.61
N ILE A 78 11.25 7.40 -5.75
CA ILE A 78 12.30 6.97 -4.82
C ILE A 78 13.56 7.83 -4.97
N PHE A 79 13.92 8.19 -6.19
CA PHE A 79 15.13 8.97 -6.48
C PHE A 79 14.88 10.48 -6.53
N GLU A 80 13.64 10.93 -6.31
CA GLU A 80 13.23 12.34 -6.41
C GLU A 80 13.71 13.01 -7.72
N CYS A 81 13.54 12.31 -8.84
CA CYS A 81 14.05 12.76 -10.15
C CYS A 81 12.94 13.04 -11.16
N GLU A 82 13.24 13.90 -12.13
CA GLU A 82 12.30 14.22 -13.23
C GLU A 82 12.10 13.03 -14.17
N ARG A 83 13.18 12.28 -14.46
CA ARG A 83 13.21 11.23 -15.47
C ARG A 83 14.01 10.01 -15.03
N VAL A 84 13.48 8.84 -15.39
CA VAL A 84 14.14 7.54 -15.29
C VAL A 84 14.09 6.91 -16.69
N SER A 85 15.21 6.34 -17.14
CA SER A 85 15.29 5.60 -18.40
C SER A 85 15.95 4.26 -18.13
N LEU A 86 15.32 3.18 -18.61
CA LEU A 86 15.82 1.82 -18.44
C LEU A 86 16.54 1.39 -19.71
N PHE A 87 17.85 1.17 -19.61
CA PHE A 87 18.66 0.68 -20.72
C PHE A 87 18.86 -0.84 -20.61
N ALA A 88 18.72 -1.53 -21.75
CA ALA A 88 19.15 -2.90 -21.93
C ALA A 88 20.46 -2.94 -22.73
N VAL A 89 21.27 -3.96 -22.48
CA VAL A 89 22.58 -4.14 -23.14
C VAL A 89 22.45 -5.16 -24.28
N ASP A 90 22.74 -4.73 -25.50
CA ASP A 90 22.90 -5.57 -26.69
C ASP A 90 24.39 -5.86 -26.90
N ARG A 91 24.86 -6.98 -26.33
CA ARG A 91 26.27 -7.39 -26.40
C ARG A 91 26.72 -7.75 -27.81
N LYS A 92 25.81 -8.26 -28.66
CA LYS A 92 26.14 -8.65 -30.04
C LYS A 92 26.49 -7.43 -30.88
N LYS A 93 25.76 -6.33 -30.70
CA LYS A 93 26.01 -5.07 -31.40
C LYS A 93 26.92 -4.11 -30.63
N ARG A 94 27.30 -4.45 -29.40
CA ARG A 94 28.01 -3.56 -28.45
C ARG A 94 27.29 -2.22 -28.25
N GLN A 95 25.98 -2.29 -28.02
CA GLN A 95 25.12 -1.12 -27.84
C GLN A 95 24.31 -1.23 -26.55
N VAL A 96 23.93 -0.09 -25.99
CA VAL A 96 22.82 0.02 -25.04
C VAL A 96 21.61 0.58 -25.77
N TYR A 97 20.42 0.14 -25.38
CA TYR A 97 19.18 0.62 -25.98
C TYR A 97 18.10 0.83 -24.91
N THR A 98 17.25 1.83 -25.13
CA THR A 98 16.07 2.11 -24.31
C THR A 98 14.86 2.27 -25.22
N LYS A 99 13.70 1.82 -24.77
CA LYS A 99 12.43 2.14 -25.42
C LYS A 99 11.85 3.41 -24.83
N ASN A 100 11.19 4.22 -25.64
CA ASN A 100 10.37 5.30 -25.13
C ASN A 100 9.01 4.72 -24.73
N PHE A 101 8.75 4.62 -23.42
CA PHE A 101 7.50 4.08 -22.91
C PHE A 101 6.38 5.13 -22.85
N GLU A 102 6.67 6.41 -23.14
CA GLU A 102 5.72 7.52 -23.09
C GLU A 102 5.21 7.95 -24.48
N ASN A 103 5.93 7.64 -25.56
CA ASN A 103 5.57 8.07 -26.92
C ASN A 103 5.81 6.94 -27.94
N GLU A 104 4.73 6.46 -28.56
CA GLU A 104 4.74 5.41 -29.60
C GLU A 104 5.48 5.81 -30.89
N GLN A 105 5.82 7.09 -31.05
CA GLN A 105 6.46 7.60 -32.27
C GLN A 105 7.98 7.37 -32.32
N PHE A 106 8.61 7.02 -31.19
CA PHE A 106 10.04 6.72 -31.11
C PHE A 106 10.25 5.37 -30.42
N ASP A 107 10.23 4.30 -31.22
CA ASP A 107 10.25 2.92 -30.72
C ASP A 107 11.50 2.58 -29.87
N GLU A 108 12.67 3.14 -30.22
CA GLU A 108 13.93 2.77 -29.59
C GLU A 108 15.05 3.80 -29.81
N ILE A 109 15.82 4.10 -28.77
CA ILE A 109 17.07 4.86 -28.84
C ILE A 109 18.21 3.89 -28.60
N ARG A 110 19.23 3.92 -29.48
CA ARG A 110 20.45 3.10 -29.37
C ARG A 110 21.69 3.97 -29.28
N LEU A 111 22.62 3.55 -28.42
CA LEU A 111 23.92 4.20 -28.22
C LEU A 111 25.03 3.14 -28.19
N ASP A 112 26.18 3.43 -28.79
CA ASP A 112 27.34 2.55 -28.72
C ASP A 112 27.93 2.53 -27.31
N ILE A 113 28.35 1.34 -26.84
CA ILE A 113 29.11 1.16 -25.61
C ILE A 113 30.50 1.77 -25.82
N SER A 114 30.64 3.00 -25.34
CA SER A 114 31.83 3.82 -25.51
C SER A 114 31.90 4.91 -24.45
N ALA A 115 33.10 5.41 -24.18
CA ALA A 115 33.30 6.53 -23.26
C ALA A 115 32.78 7.89 -23.76
N LYS A 116 32.20 7.95 -24.96
CA LYS A 116 31.71 9.20 -25.58
C LYS A 116 30.31 9.61 -25.13
N ASN A 117 29.59 8.72 -24.45
CA ASN A 117 28.26 9.00 -23.93
C ASN A 117 28.08 8.31 -22.57
N LEU A 118 27.26 8.88 -21.69
CA LEU A 118 27.15 8.42 -20.30
C LEU A 118 26.66 6.98 -20.19
N ALA A 119 25.60 6.63 -20.91
CA ALA A 119 25.01 5.28 -20.87
C ALA A 119 26.00 4.23 -21.38
N GLY A 120 26.69 4.52 -22.48
CA GLY A 120 27.72 3.68 -23.06
C GLY A 120 28.98 3.57 -22.19
N PHE A 121 29.35 4.63 -21.47
CA PHE A 121 30.49 4.62 -20.55
C PHE A 121 30.24 3.70 -19.35
N VAL A 122 29.03 3.75 -18.78
CA VAL A 122 28.64 2.92 -17.63
C VAL A 122 28.50 1.43 -18.01
N ALA A 123 28.19 1.13 -19.28
CA ALA A 123 27.97 -0.23 -19.77
C ALA A 123 29.23 -0.94 -20.31
N ALA A 124 30.38 -0.26 -20.37
CA ALA A 124 31.64 -0.77 -20.89
C ALA A 124 32.36 -1.70 -19.89
#